data_AF-A0A6A6J3P1-F1
#
_entry.id   AF-A0A6A6J3P1-F1
#
_cell.length_a   1.000
_cell.length_b   1.000
_cell.length_c   1.000
_cell.angle_alpha   90.00
_cell.angle_beta   90.00
_cell.angle_gamma   90.00
#
_symmetry.space_group_name_H-M   'P 1'
#
loop_
_entity.id
_entity.type
_entity.pdbx_description
1 polymer ?
#
loop_
_entity_poly.entity_id
_entity_poly.type
_entity_poly.pdbx_seq_one_letter_code
_entity_poly.pdbx_strand_id
1 'polypeptide(L)'
;MASLLQAIISCITGAEPTIEAYPDEKQAILCAHEPRTAEAIADEVLQAIQSAEKCGRQLQAKLNEIVGEYGWTERVAEWLLVKLEQVLKAADKVGPALKDAYDRACEAAMQIEGFVKEHPVFCTVIALGVLVTIAPWAIEALGFGELGPIEGTFAAAWQSRYAGYVPKGSLFSFFQRLGMTWH
;
A
#
# COMPACT_ATOMS: atom_id res chain seq x y z
N MET A 1 -13.60 6.69 -67.97
CA MET A 1 -14.52 7.73 -67.45
C MET A 1 -15.74 7.16 -66.70
N ALA A 2 -15.66 5.98 -66.08
CA ALA A 2 -16.77 5.38 -65.31
C ALA A 2 -16.67 5.59 -63.78
N SER A 3 -15.51 6.02 -63.29
CA SER A 3 -15.21 6.11 -61.85
C SER A 3 -15.86 7.32 -61.16
N LEU A 4 -16.04 8.43 -61.88
CA LEU A 4 -16.57 9.67 -61.28
C LEU A 4 -18.10 9.62 -61.09
N LEU A 5 -18.81 8.93 -61.99
CA LEU A 5 -20.25 8.69 -61.86
C LEU A 5 -20.57 7.70 -60.73
N GLN A 6 -19.72 6.71 -60.49
CA GLN A 6 -19.89 5.77 -59.36
C GLN A 6 -19.76 6.46 -58.00
N ALA A 7 -18.80 7.37 -57.85
CA ALA A 7 -18.58 8.09 -56.59
C ALA A 7 -19.77 9.02 -56.23
N ILE A 8 -20.38 9.65 -57.23
CA ILE A 8 -21.55 10.52 -57.01
C ILE A 8 -22.77 9.68 -56.61
N ILE A 9 -22.96 8.51 -57.23
CA ILE A 9 -24.08 7.62 -56.91
C ILE A 9 -23.95 7.06 -55.48
N SER A 10 -22.75 6.67 -55.05
CA SER A 10 -22.54 6.12 -53.69
C SER A 10 -22.82 7.13 -52.57
N CYS A 11 -22.59 8.43 -52.82
CA CYS A 11 -22.91 9.49 -51.85
C CYS A 11 -24.41 9.78 -51.74
N ILE A 12 -25.20 9.48 -52.79
CA ILE A 12 -26.64 9.74 -52.82
C ILE A 12 -27.45 8.52 -52.33
N THR A 13 -26.97 7.30 -52.58
CA THR A 13 -27.73 6.06 -52.29
C THR A 13 -27.43 5.42 -50.94
N GLY A 14 -26.42 5.90 -50.20
CA GLY A 14 -26.09 5.36 -48.87
C GLY A 14 -25.70 3.89 -48.89
N ALA A 15 -25.05 3.42 -49.96
CA ALA A 15 -24.47 2.08 -49.99
C ALA A 15 -23.21 2.06 -49.13
N GLU A 16 -23.29 1.49 -47.93
CA GLU A 16 -22.14 1.32 -47.04
C GLU A 16 -21.07 0.44 -47.70
N PRO A 17 -19.81 0.89 -47.79
CA PRO A 17 -18.71 -0.04 -47.97
C PRO A 17 -18.58 -0.86 -46.69
N THR A 18 -18.42 -2.18 -46.84
CA THR A 18 -18.17 -3.13 -45.76
C THR A 18 -17.13 -2.56 -44.80
N ILE A 19 -17.55 -2.30 -43.56
CA ILE A 19 -16.67 -1.78 -42.50
C ILE A 19 -15.59 -2.84 -42.25
N GLU A 20 -14.40 -2.64 -42.83
CA GLU A 20 -13.19 -3.21 -42.26
C GLU A 20 -13.01 -2.54 -40.89
N ALA A 21 -13.17 -3.32 -39.83
CA ALA A 21 -13.04 -2.88 -38.46
C ALA A 21 -11.61 -2.36 -38.23
N TYR A 22 -11.44 -1.04 -38.30
CA TYR A 22 -10.25 -0.38 -37.78
C TYR A 22 -10.17 -0.69 -36.28
N PRO A 23 -9.03 -1.17 -35.76
CA PRO A 23 -8.88 -1.35 -34.33
C PRO A 23 -9.04 0.02 -33.67
N ASP A 24 -10.07 0.15 -32.84
CA ASP A 24 -10.34 1.37 -32.08
C ASP A 24 -9.18 1.56 -31.09
N GLU A 25 -8.23 2.44 -31.43
CA GLU A 25 -7.07 2.80 -30.60
C GLU A 25 -7.51 3.21 -29.18
N LYS A 26 -8.74 3.74 -29.06
CA LYS A 26 -9.33 4.12 -27.78
C LYS A 26 -9.71 2.91 -26.93
N GLN A 27 -10.14 1.80 -27.54
CA GLN A 27 -10.35 0.52 -26.85
C GLN A 27 -9.03 -0.18 -26.51
N ALA A 28 -8.01 -0.03 -27.35
CA ALA A 28 -6.67 -0.55 -27.04
C ALA A 28 -6.05 0.13 -25.81
N ILE A 29 -6.31 1.43 -25.60
CA ILE A 29 -5.90 2.17 -24.39
C ILE A 29 -6.71 1.72 -23.16
N LEU A 30 -8.01 1.47 -23.32
CA LEU A 30 -8.89 1.04 -22.22
C LEU A 30 -8.65 -0.41 -21.78
N CYS A 31 -8.17 -1.28 -22.67
CA CYS A 31 -7.83 -2.68 -22.36
C CYS A 31 -6.39 -2.89 -21.87
N ALA A 32 -5.54 -1.85 -21.86
CA ALA A 32 -4.10 -2.04 -21.67
C ALA A 32 -3.67 -2.33 -20.22
N HIS A 33 -4.47 -2.01 -19.20
CA HIS A 33 -4.14 -2.32 -17.80
C HIS A 33 -5.42 -2.58 -17.00
N GLU A 34 -5.59 -3.79 -16.48
CA GLU A 34 -6.47 -3.96 -15.32
C GLU A 34 -5.93 -3.06 -14.20
N PRO A 35 -6.80 -2.26 -13.54
CA PRO A 35 -6.36 -1.42 -12.44
C PRO A 35 -5.80 -2.32 -11.33
N ARG A 36 -4.50 -2.17 -11.03
CA ARG A 36 -3.84 -2.91 -9.94
C ARG A 36 -4.58 -2.61 -8.64
N THR A 37 -5.05 -3.66 -7.97
CA THR A 37 -5.74 -3.51 -6.69
C THR A 37 -4.74 -3.14 -5.60
N ALA A 38 -5.20 -2.43 -4.56
CA ALA A 38 -4.35 -2.12 -3.40
C ALA A 38 -3.77 -3.38 -2.73
N GLU A 39 -4.53 -4.48 -2.77
CA GLU A 39 -4.09 -5.79 -2.26
C GLU A 39 -2.93 -6.35 -3.09
N ALA A 40 -3.03 -6.33 -4.43
CA ALA A 40 -1.98 -6.81 -5.32
C ALA A 40 -0.69 -5.98 -5.19
N ILE A 41 -0.83 -4.66 -5.06
CA ILE A 41 0.31 -3.76 -4.78
C ILE A 41 0.96 -4.15 -3.45
N ALA A 42 0.16 -4.37 -2.40
CA ALA A 42 0.68 -4.78 -1.09
C ALA A 42 1.39 -6.15 -1.13
N ASP A 43 0.92 -7.10 -1.95
CA ASP A 43 1.60 -8.39 -2.18
C ASP A 43 2.99 -8.20 -2.80
N GLU A 44 3.08 -7.37 -3.84
CA GLU A 44 4.36 -7.08 -4.50
C GLU A 44 5.33 -6.35 -3.57
N VAL A 45 4.83 -5.40 -2.77
CA VAL A 45 5.61 -4.71 -1.74
C VAL A 45 6.14 -5.71 -0.71
N LEU A 46 5.28 -6.58 -0.19
CA LEU A 46 5.68 -7.60 0.79
C LEU A 46 6.70 -8.59 0.20
N GLN A 47 6.53 -9.00 -1.05
CA GLN A 47 7.50 -9.83 -1.75
C GLN A 47 8.85 -9.13 -1.87
N ALA A 48 8.87 -7.85 -2.24
CA ALA A 48 10.09 -7.05 -2.33
C ALA A 48 10.79 -6.94 -0.97
N ILE A 49 10.05 -6.78 0.12
CA ILE A 49 10.57 -6.78 1.50
C ILE A 49 11.19 -8.14 1.85
N GLN A 50 10.49 -9.24 1.58
CA GLN A 50 10.96 -10.59 1.89
C GLN A 50 12.20 -10.99 1.07
N SER A 51 12.34 -10.50 -0.16
CA SER A 51 13.51 -10.77 -0.99
C SER A 51 14.71 -9.85 -0.72
N ALA A 52 14.54 -8.81 0.11
CA ALA A 52 15.61 -7.84 0.34
C ALA A 52 16.66 -8.38 1.31
N GLU A 53 17.93 -8.14 0.97
CA GLU A 53 19.06 -8.49 1.85
C GLU A 53 19.12 -7.60 3.09
N LYS A 54 18.80 -6.31 2.94
CA LYS A 54 18.86 -5.30 4.00
C LYS A 54 17.82 -4.20 3.83
N CYS A 55 17.43 -3.61 4.95
CA CYS A 55 16.68 -2.36 4.96
C CYS A 55 17.57 -1.21 4.47
N GLY A 56 16.99 -0.23 3.75
CA GLY A 56 17.70 0.97 3.33
C GLY A 56 17.23 1.55 2.01
N ARG A 57 17.97 2.54 1.49
CA ARG A 57 17.57 3.35 0.32
C ARG A 57 17.19 2.56 -0.93
N GLN A 58 17.86 1.43 -1.19
CA GLN A 58 17.56 0.60 -2.35
C GLN A 58 16.19 -0.09 -2.22
N LEU A 59 15.92 -0.68 -1.05
CA LEU A 59 14.61 -1.27 -0.77
C LEU A 59 13.53 -0.18 -0.85
N GLN A 60 13.76 0.95 -0.18
CA GLN A 60 12.87 2.12 -0.19
C GLN A 60 12.52 2.61 -1.59
N ALA A 61 13.52 2.77 -2.47
CA ALA A 61 13.31 3.16 -3.86
C ALA A 61 12.45 2.12 -4.61
N LYS A 62 12.74 0.82 -4.43
CA LYS A 62 11.94 -0.25 -5.02
C LYS A 62 10.50 -0.24 -4.51
N LEU A 63 10.27 0.01 -3.22
CA LEU A 63 8.91 0.08 -2.69
C LEU A 63 8.13 1.25 -3.32
N ASN A 64 8.78 2.42 -3.46
CA ASN A 64 8.18 3.58 -4.11
C ASN A 64 7.91 3.35 -5.60
N GLU A 65 8.76 2.60 -6.29
CA GLU A 65 8.52 2.16 -7.66
C GLU A 65 7.29 1.25 -7.76
N ILE A 66 7.13 0.28 -6.84
CA ILE A 66 6.02 -0.67 -6.85
C ILE A 66 4.67 0.03 -6.65
N VAL A 67 4.58 0.97 -5.69
CA VAL A 67 3.35 1.75 -5.44
C VAL A 67 3.07 2.76 -6.56
N GLY A 68 4.11 3.17 -7.29
CA GLY A 68 4.01 4.00 -8.48
C GLY A 68 3.47 5.39 -8.22
N GLU A 69 2.85 5.97 -9.26
CA GLU A 69 2.40 7.37 -9.29
C GLU A 69 1.32 7.69 -8.24
N TYR A 70 0.45 6.73 -7.93
CA TYR A 70 -0.60 6.90 -6.91
C TYR A 70 -0.04 6.88 -5.48
N GLY A 71 1.22 6.46 -5.31
CA GLY A 71 1.93 6.49 -4.04
C GLY A 71 1.30 5.60 -2.96
N TRP A 72 1.65 5.91 -1.71
CA TRP A 72 1.18 5.17 -0.54
C TRP A 72 -0.21 5.63 -0.15
N THR A 73 -1.21 4.87 -0.59
CA THR A 73 -2.59 5.05 -0.14
C THR A 73 -2.83 4.31 1.16
N GLU A 74 -3.81 4.76 1.94
CA GLU A 74 -4.25 4.08 3.16
C GLU A 74 -4.55 2.60 2.91
N ARG A 75 -5.30 2.30 1.85
CA ARG A 75 -5.67 0.91 1.52
C ARG A 75 -4.46 0.02 1.25
N VAL A 76 -3.42 0.55 0.59
CA VAL A 76 -2.17 -0.20 0.36
C VAL A 76 -1.45 -0.44 1.69
N ALA A 77 -1.37 0.58 2.54
CA ALA A 77 -0.72 0.46 3.85
C ALA A 77 -1.46 -0.50 4.78
N GLU A 78 -2.80 -0.47 4.81
CA GLU A 78 -3.63 -1.41 5.56
C GLU A 78 -3.45 -2.85 5.09
N TRP A 79 -3.50 -3.09 3.77
CA TRP A 79 -3.28 -4.43 3.22
C TRP A 79 -1.87 -4.94 3.54
N LEU A 80 -0.86 -4.09 3.43
CA LEU A 80 0.51 -4.44 3.77
C LEU A 80 0.62 -4.78 5.27
N LEU A 81 -0.01 -4.00 6.15
CA LEU A 81 -0.05 -4.28 7.59
C LEU A 81 -0.67 -5.66 7.88
N VAL A 82 -1.83 -5.96 7.28
CA VAL A 82 -2.51 -7.25 7.43
C VAL A 82 -1.62 -8.41 6.98
N LYS A 83 -0.98 -8.28 5.81
CA LYS A 83 -0.11 -9.34 5.27
C LYS A 83 1.17 -9.49 6.10
N LEU A 84 1.75 -8.41 6.59
CA LEU A 84 2.87 -8.46 7.54
C LEU A 84 2.49 -9.21 8.81
N GLU A 85 1.33 -8.92 9.41
CA GLU A 85 0.86 -9.68 10.58
C GLU A 85 0.76 -11.17 10.30
N GLN A 86 0.26 -11.58 9.12
CA GLN A 86 0.16 -12.98 8.73
C GLN A 86 1.54 -13.64 8.62
N VAL A 87 2.48 -12.99 7.93
CA VAL A 87 3.85 -13.49 7.79
C VAL A 87 4.54 -13.61 9.15
N LEU A 88 4.39 -12.62 10.03
CA LEU A 88 5.00 -12.64 11.36
C LEU A 88 4.39 -13.71 12.27
N LYS A 89 3.07 -13.96 12.18
CA LYS A 89 2.39 -15.04 12.91
C LYS A 89 2.80 -16.43 12.44
N ALA A 90 3.08 -16.59 11.14
CA ALA A 90 3.46 -17.87 10.57
C ALA A 90 4.84 -18.37 11.03
N ALA A 91 5.66 -17.50 11.66
CA ALA A 91 6.99 -17.81 12.21
C ALA A 91 7.96 -18.50 11.23
N ASP A 92 7.68 -18.42 9.93
CA ASP A 92 8.47 -19.07 8.90
C ASP A 92 9.66 -18.20 8.50
N LYS A 93 10.58 -18.75 7.69
CA LYS A 93 11.83 -18.08 7.25
C LYS A 93 11.56 -16.74 6.57
N VAL A 94 11.48 -15.67 7.37
CA VAL A 94 11.45 -14.29 6.90
C VAL A 94 12.82 -13.91 6.33
N GLY A 95 12.80 -13.18 5.22
CA GLY A 95 14.03 -12.66 4.60
C GLY A 95 14.86 -11.80 5.55
N PRO A 96 16.17 -11.64 5.30
CA PRO A 96 17.09 -11.01 6.25
C PRO A 96 16.73 -9.54 6.57
N ALA A 97 16.26 -8.76 5.60
CA ALA A 97 15.78 -7.40 5.87
C ALA A 97 14.56 -7.39 6.81
N LEU A 98 13.56 -8.22 6.52
CA LEU A 98 12.35 -8.35 7.34
C LEU A 98 12.68 -8.88 8.74
N LYS A 99 13.62 -9.81 8.84
CA LYS A 99 14.10 -10.35 10.12
C LYS A 99 14.76 -9.28 10.97
N ASP A 100 15.69 -8.49 10.42
CA ASP A 100 16.35 -7.41 11.15
C ASP A 100 15.33 -6.36 11.63
N ALA A 101 14.38 -5.98 10.78
CA ALA A 101 13.30 -5.08 11.17
C ALA A 101 12.40 -5.67 12.28
N TYR A 102 12.06 -6.96 12.18
CA TYR A 102 11.29 -7.67 13.20
C TYR A 102 12.00 -7.74 14.54
N ASP A 103 13.29 -8.10 14.54
CA ASP A 103 14.10 -8.22 15.75
C ASP A 103 14.22 -6.86 16.46
N ARG A 104 14.45 -5.76 15.70
CA ARG A 104 14.45 -4.39 16.24
C ARG A 104 13.09 -3.97 16.79
N ALA A 105 12.01 -4.29 16.09
CA ALA A 105 10.64 -4.00 16.55
C ALA A 105 10.32 -4.75 17.84
N CYS A 106 10.75 -6.02 17.97
CA CYS A 106 10.61 -6.81 19.19
C CYS A 106 11.43 -6.22 20.34
N GLU A 107 12.68 -5.85 20.09
CA GLU A 107 13.55 -5.22 21.09
C GLU A 107 12.92 -3.92 21.61
N ALA A 108 12.47 -3.04 20.71
CA ALA A 108 11.80 -1.80 21.07
C ALA A 108 10.50 -2.05 21.87
N ALA A 109 9.69 -3.02 21.45
CA ALA A 109 8.44 -3.35 22.12
C ALA A 109 8.67 -3.90 23.54
N MET A 110 9.76 -4.66 23.77
CA MET A 110 10.11 -5.15 25.11
C MET A 110 10.58 -4.04 26.07
N GLN A 111 10.95 -2.86 25.56
CA GLN A 111 11.25 -1.69 26.40
C GLN A 111 10.00 -0.92 26.84
N ILE A 112 8.81 -1.27 26.32
CA ILE A 112 7.56 -0.62 26.69
C ILE A 112 7.08 -1.20 28.03
N GLU A 113 7.05 -0.36 29.07
CA GLU A 113 6.58 -0.77 30.39
C GLU A 113 5.17 -1.38 30.33
N GLY A 114 5.01 -2.57 30.92
CA GLY A 114 3.73 -3.30 30.97
C GLY A 114 3.34 -4.01 29.67
N PHE A 115 4.14 -3.94 28.61
CA PHE A 115 3.86 -4.70 27.39
C PHE A 115 4.32 -6.16 27.54
N VAL A 116 3.38 -7.09 27.35
CA VAL A 116 3.60 -8.54 27.46
C VAL A 116 3.49 -9.21 26.10
N LYS A 117 4.33 -10.22 25.84
CA LYS A 117 4.38 -10.94 24.56
C LYS A 117 3.08 -11.64 24.18
N GLU A 118 2.27 -12.03 25.17
CA GLU A 118 0.98 -12.70 24.97
C GLU A 118 -0.18 -11.71 24.76
N HIS A 119 0.10 -10.42 24.58
CA HIS A 119 -0.95 -9.42 24.38
C HIS A 119 -1.66 -9.63 23.02
N PRO A 120 -3.00 -9.52 22.93
CA PRO A 120 -3.75 -9.74 21.68
C PRO A 120 -3.30 -8.86 20.50
N VAL A 121 -2.75 -7.68 20.79
CA VAL A 121 -2.24 -6.74 19.76
C VAL A 121 -0.73 -6.85 19.52
N PHE A 122 -0.04 -7.83 20.13
CA PHE A 122 1.41 -7.96 20.03
C PHE A 122 1.87 -8.01 18.58
N CYS A 123 1.25 -8.86 17.77
CA CYS A 123 1.58 -8.99 16.36
C CYS A 123 1.39 -7.68 15.57
N THR A 124 0.30 -6.96 15.82
CA THR A 124 0.03 -5.66 15.17
C THR A 124 1.10 -4.64 15.54
N VAL A 125 1.50 -4.57 16.81
CA VAL A 125 2.56 -3.67 17.28
C VAL A 125 3.89 -3.97 16.58
N ILE A 126 4.26 -5.25 16.49
CA ILE A 126 5.49 -5.64 15.81
C ILE A 126 5.41 -5.35 14.32
N ALA A 127 4.28 -5.65 13.67
CA ALA A 127 4.07 -5.35 12.25
C ALA A 127 4.18 -3.84 11.95
N LEU A 128 3.65 -2.98 12.82
CA LEU A 128 3.82 -1.53 12.71
C LEU A 128 5.26 -1.09 12.99
N GLY A 129 5.95 -1.69 13.96
CA GLY A 129 7.37 -1.42 14.19
C GLY A 129 8.24 -1.79 12.97
N VAL A 130 7.90 -2.89 12.29
CA VAL A 130 8.51 -3.28 11.02
C VAL A 130 8.22 -2.25 9.93
N LEU A 131 6.97 -1.78 9.81
CA LEU A 131 6.61 -0.72 8.85
C LEU A 131 7.41 0.56 9.09
N VAL A 132 7.50 1.02 10.34
CA VAL A 132 8.32 2.19 10.72
C VAL A 132 9.78 2.01 10.30
N THR A 133 10.32 0.79 10.38
CA THR A 133 11.73 0.52 10.05
C THR A 133 11.96 0.51 8.53
N ILE A 134 11.01 -0.01 7.76
CA ILE A 134 11.18 -0.28 6.32
C ILE A 134 10.62 0.84 5.46
N ALA A 135 9.40 1.28 5.75
CA ALA A 135 8.61 2.23 4.98
C ALA A 135 7.92 3.22 5.94
N PRO A 136 8.68 4.16 6.56
CA PRO A 136 8.14 5.08 7.57
C PRO A 136 6.91 5.87 7.12
N TRP A 137 6.89 6.32 5.85
CA TRP A 137 5.76 7.04 5.24
C TRP A 137 4.46 6.22 5.17
N ALA A 138 4.53 4.88 5.28
CA ALA A 138 3.33 4.05 5.34
C ALA A 138 2.52 4.31 6.63
N ILE A 139 3.17 4.84 7.67
CA ILE A 139 2.50 5.24 8.92
C ILE A 139 1.65 6.50 8.70
N GLU A 140 2.14 7.47 7.93
CA GLU A 140 1.32 8.62 7.51
C GLU A 140 0.15 8.17 6.64
N ALA A 141 0.38 7.23 5.72
CA ALA A 141 -0.67 6.65 4.88
C ALA A 141 -1.75 5.93 5.71
N LEU A 142 -1.41 5.33 6.86
CA LEU A 142 -2.36 4.78 7.83
C LEU A 142 -3.13 5.87 8.62
N GLY A 143 -2.85 7.14 8.38
CA GLY A 143 -3.56 8.27 8.95
C GLY A 143 -2.95 8.87 10.21
N PHE A 144 -1.70 8.55 10.54
CA PHE A 144 -0.97 9.25 11.61
C PHE A 144 -0.35 10.54 11.06
N GLY A 145 -1.08 11.67 11.16
CA GLY A 145 -0.60 12.97 10.68
C GLY A 145 0.07 13.84 11.76
N GLU A 146 0.55 15.01 11.34
CA GLU A 146 1.24 16.00 12.19
C GLU A 146 0.46 16.42 13.45
N LEU A 147 -0.86 16.56 13.32
CA LEU A 147 -1.74 17.00 14.41
C LEU A 147 -2.40 15.83 15.14
N GLY A 148 -2.00 14.60 14.80
CA GLY A 148 -2.59 13.38 15.29
C GLY A 148 -3.37 12.62 14.21
N PRO A 149 -4.27 11.71 14.63
CA PRO A 149 -4.98 10.83 13.72
C PRO A 149 -5.92 11.59 12.79
N ILE A 150 -5.84 11.30 11.50
CA ILE A 150 -6.70 11.89 10.46
C ILE A 150 -8.07 11.22 10.55
N GLU A 151 -9.14 12.02 10.57
CA GLU A 151 -10.51 11.52 10.64
C GLU A 151 -10.82 10.55 9.48
N GLY A 152 -11.53 9.46 9.80
CA GLY A 152 -11.94 8.47 8.81
C GLY A 152 -10.85 7.46 8.43
N THR A 153 -9.66 7.52 9.03
CA THR A 153 -8.55 6.61 8.71
C THR A 153 -8.40 5.43 9.69
N PHE A 154 -7.54 4.47 9.36
CA PHE A 154 -7.07 3.41 10.25
C PHE A 154 -6.63 3.94 11.62
N ALA A 155 -5.85 5.02 11.64
CA ALA A 155 -5.39 5.64 12.89
C ALA A 155 -6.58 6.15 13.73
N ALA A 156 -7.59 6.80 13.11
CA ALA A 156 -8.79 7.22 13.82
C ALA A 156 -9.63 6.02 14.30
N ALA A 157 -9.75 4.97 13.48
CA ALA A 157 -10.44 3.74 13.84
C ALA A 157 -9.75 3.04 15.02
N TRP A 158 -8.41 3.04 15.08
CA TRP A 158 -7.68 2.53 16.23
C TRP A 158 -7.85 3.45 17.45
N GLN A 159 -7.78 4.78 17.30
CA GLN A 159 -8.02 5.70 18.41
C GLN A 159 -9.40 5.47 19.05
N SER A 160 -10.42 5.15 18.25
CA SER A 160 -11.78 4.89 18.73
C SER A 160 -11.85 3.77 19.78
N ARG A 161 -10.90 2.80 19.74
CA ARG A 161 -10.79 1.72 20.73
C ARG A 161 -10.40 2.23 22.13
N TYR A 162 -9.87 3.44 22.22
CA TYR A 162 -9.54 4.12 23.47
C TYR A 162 -10.70 4.97 24.00
N ALA A 163 -11.89 4.91 23.38
CA ALA A 163 -13.08 5.66 23.79
C ALA A 163 -12.83 7.17 23.97
N GLY A 164 -11.90 7.73 23.16
CA GLY A 164 -11.51 9.14 23.20
C GLY A 164 -10.41 9.49 24.21
N TYR A 165 -10.01 8.58 25.10
CA TYR A 165 -8.91 8.82 26.05
C TYR A 165 -7.71 7.92 25.75
N VAL A 166 -6.70 8.48 25.07
CA VAL A 166 -5.43 7.80 24.80
C VAL A 166 -4.48 7.99 25.99
N PRO A 167 -4.15 6.95 26.77
CA PRO A 167 -3.22 7.08 27.87
C PRO A 167 -1.82 7.46 27.39
N LYS A 168 -1.13 8.34 28.13
CA LYS A 168 0.27 8.65 27.88
C LYS A 168 1.11 7.37 28.02
N GLY A 169 1.97 7.09 27.04
CA GLY A 169 2.81 5.89 27.02
C GLY A 169 2.10 4.66 26.43
N SER A 170 0.82 4.78 26.03
CA SER A 170 0.16 3.73 25.23
C SER A 170 0.81 3.57 23.87
N LEU A 171 0.62 2.39 23.28
CA LEU A 171 1.10 2.06 21.93
C LEU A 171 0.59 3.06 20.88
N PHE A 172 -0.68 3.44 20.98
CA PHE A 172 -1.26 4.47 20.12
C PHE A 172 -0.51 5.80 20.24
N SER A 173 -0.22 6.25 21.47
CA SER A 173 0.55 7.49 21.69
C SER A 173 1.99 7.42 21.18
N PHE A 174 2.58 6.22 21.08
CA PHE A 174 3.89 6.01 20.46
C PHE A 174 3.81 6.18 18.93
N PHE A 175 2.89 5.49 18.26
CA PHE A 175 2.71 5.62 16.81
C PHE A 175 2.21 7.00 16.39
N GLN A 176 1.39 7.65 17.21
CA GLN A 176 1.01 9.05 17.02
C GLN A 176 2.24 9.94 16.98
N ARG A 177 3.17 9.80 17.95
CA ARG A 177 4.42 10.58 17.93
C ARG A 177 5.27 10.32 16.69
N LEU A 178 5.35 9.08 16.22
CA LEU A 178 6.10 8.75 15.01
C LEU A 178 5.54 9.46 13.78
N GLY A 179 4.21 9.46 13.58
CA GLY A 179 3.56 10.21 12.50
C GLY A 179 3.81 11.71 12.61
N MET A 180 3.84 12.28 13.82
CA MET A 180 4.13 13.71 14.01
C MET A 180 5.60 14.09 13.73
N THR A 181 6.54 13.14 13.80
CA THR A 181 7.98 13.43 13.61
C THR A 181 8.47 13.26 12.17
N TRP A 182 7.69 12.67 11.28
CA TRP A 182 8.18 12.26 9.95
C TRP A 182 7.99 13.34 8.84
N HIS A 183 7.69 14.57 9.24
CA HIS A 183 7.59 15.76 8.36
C HIS A 183 8.91 16.50 8.15
#